data_AF-A0A7C7BRV8-F1
#
_entry.id   AF-A0A7C7BRV8-F1
#
_cell.length_a   1.000
_cell.length_b   1.000
_cell.length_c   1.000
_cell.angle_alpha   90.00
_cell.angle_beta   90.00
_cell.angle_gamma   90.00
#
_symmetry.space_group_name_H-M   'P 1'
#
loop_
_entity.id
_entity.type
_entity.pdbx_description
1 polymer ?
#
loop_
_entity_poly.entity_id
_entity_poly.type
_entity_poly.pdbx_seq_one_letter_code
_entity_poly.pdbx_strand_id
1 'polypeptide(L)' 'MKDLHDGGMGYRKIAQWLNEKRYQTLRGNLFSNRHVHSILKRKRQRDERLNREVEREYRNFDLEFIERKLINSI' A
#
# COMPACT_ATOMS: atom_id res chain seq x y z
N MET A 1 5.93 -7.92 -7.69
CA MET A 1 6.18 -7.05 -8.87
C MET A 1 7.38 -6.14 -8.66
N LYS A 2 7.50 -5.42 -7.52
CA LYS A 2 8.69 -4.60 -7.24
C LYS A 2 9.97 -5.43 -7.28
N ASP A 3 9.99 -6.59 -6.61
CA ASP A 3 11.17 -7.47 -6.58
C ASP A 3 11.54 -8.03 -7.97
N LEU A 4 10.54 -8.31 -8.82
CA LEU A 4 10.79 -8.71 -10.21
C LEU A 4 11.44 -7.58 -11.01
N HIS A 5 10.95 -6.35 -10.82
CA HIS A 5 11.50 -5.17 -11.50
C HIS A 5 12.90 -4.82 -11.00
N ASP A 6 13.11 -4.87 -9.69
CA ASP A 6 14.41 -4.63 -9.05
C ASP A 6 15.42 -5.73 -9.42
N GLY A 7 14.95 -6.95 -9.69
CA GLY A 7 15.72 -8.04 -10.28
C GLY A 7 16.00 -7.90 -11.79
N GLY A 8 15.74 -6.74 -12.40
CA GLY A 8 16.06 -6.43 -13.79
C GLY A 8 14.98 -6.83 -14.81
N MET A 9 13.81 -7.30 -14.37
CA MET A 9 12.72 -7.63 -15.29
C MET A 9 12.02 -6.36 -15.78
N GLY A 10 12.14 -6.05 -17.07
CA GLY A 10 11.40 -4.95 -17.68
C GLY A 10 9.88 -5.15 -17.62
N TYR A 11 9.12 -4.05 -17.64
CA TYR A 11 7.66 -4.06 -17.47
C TYR A 11 6.89 -5.00 -18.42
N ARG A 12 7.35 -5.15 -19.68
CA ARG A 12 6.73 -6.07 -20.65
C ARG A 12 6.85 -7.52 -20.18
N LYS A 13 8.03 -7.93 -19.71
CA LYS A 13 8.29 -9.29 -19.20
C LYS A 13 7.48 -9.55 -17.93
N ILE A 14 7.38 -8.57 -17.03
CA ILE A 14 6.53 -8.67 -15.83
C ILE A 14 5.06 -8.87 -16.23
N ALA A 15 4.55 -8.12 -17.20
CA ALA A 15 3.17 -8.28 -17.67
C ALA A 15 2.92 -9.68 -18.23
N GLN A 16 3.86 -10.22 -19.01
CA GLN A 16 3.80 -11.60 -19.53
C GLN A 16 3.79 -12.62 -18.38
N TRP A 17 4.73 -12.50 -17.44
CA TRP A 17 4.81 -13.37 -16.27
C TRP A 17 3.50 -13.40 -15.47
N LEU A 18 2.85 -12.24 -15.29
CA LEU A 18 1.56 -12.15 -14.61
C LEU A 18 0.44 -12.88 -15.37
N ASN A 19 0.39 -12.71 -16.70
CA ASN A 19 -0.60 -13.33 -17.55
C ASN A 19 -0.40 -14.85 -17.65
N GLU A 20 0.85 -15.32 -17.72
CA GLU A 20 1.23 -16.74 -17.69
C GLU A 20 0.76 -17.41 -16.40
N LYS A 21 0.88 -16.71 -15.27
CA LYS A 21 0.35 -17.13 -13.96
C LYS A 21 -1.17 -16.97 -13.82
N ARG A 22 -1.88 -16.59 -14.90
CA ARG A 22 -3.33 -16.37 -14.94
C ARG A 22 -3.83 -15.30 -13.97
N TYR A 23 -2.97 -14.37 -13.56
CA TYR A 23 -3.42 -13.20 -12.82
C TYR A 23 -4.14 -12.23 -13.74
N GLN A 24 -5.26 -11.71 -13.26
CA GLN A 24 -6.04 -10.69 -13.96
C GLN A 24 -6.03 -9.39 -13.17
N THR A 25 -6.28 -8.30 -13.87
CA THR A 25 -6.60 -7.03 -13.21
C THR A 25 -7.92 -7.14 -12.46
N LEU A 26 -8.22 -6.18 -11.57
CA LEU A 26 -9.50 -6.12 -10.83
C LEU A 26 -10.75 -6.16 -11.73
N ARG A 27 -10.62 -5.80 -13.01
CA ARG A 27 -11.70 -5.82 -14.01
C ARG A 27 -11.68 -7.08 -14.91
N GLY A 28 -10.87 -8.08 -14.59
CA GLY A 28 -10.75 -9.32 -15.37
C GLY A 28 -9.84 -9.22 -16.61
N ASN A 29 -9.29 -8.04 -16.91
CA ASN A 29 -8.42 -7.86 -18.09
C ASN A 29 -7.01 -8.40 -17.85
N LEU A 30 -6.32 -8.78 -18.92
CA LEU A 30 -4.90 -9.14 -18.92
C LEU A 30 -4.01 -7.93 -18.55
N PHE A 31 -2.85 -8.23 -17.98
CA PHE A 31 -1.83 -7.23 -17.70
C PHE A 31 -1.14 -6.76 -18.99
N SER A 32 -1.04 -5.44 -19.12
CA SER A 32 -0.21 -4.78 -20.12
C SER A 32 0.99 -4.12 -19.45
N ASN A 33 2.00 -3.75 -20.23
CA ASN A 33 3.13 -2.93 -19.75
C ASN A 33 2.66 -1.69 -18.99
N ARG A 34 1.64 -0.98 -19.51
CA ARG A 34 1.09 0.25 -18.90
C ARG A 34 0.50 -0.02 -17.51
N HIS A 35 -0.13 -1.18 -17.31
CA HIS A 35 -0.64 -1.59 -16.01
C HIS A 35 0.51 -1.75 -15.02
N VAL A 36 1.54 -2.50 -15.37
CA VAL A 36 2.71 -2.75 -14.51
C VAL A 36 3.40 -1.43 -14.12
N HIS A 37 3.69 -0.57 -15.09
CA HIS A 37 4.30 0.73 -14.84
C HIS A 37 3.46 1.58 -13.87
N SER A 38 2.14 1.66 -14.10
CA SER A 38 1.24 2.45 -13.25
C SER A 38 1.15 1.90 -11.83
N ILE A 39 1.15 0.58 -11.66
CA ILE A 39 1.14 -0.08 -10.35
C ILE A 39 2.41 0.22 -9.58
N LEU A 40 3.58 0.05 -10.21
CA LEU A 40 4.87 0.31 -9.58
C LEU A 40 5.03 1.79 -9.21
N LYS A 41 4.62 2.71 -10.10
CA LYS A 41 4.61 4.15 -9.82
C LYS A 41 3.73 4.49 -8.62
N ARG A 42 2.49 3.99 -8.57
CA ARG A 42 1.57 4.24 -7.44
C ARG A 42 2.08 3.64 -6.14
N LYS A 43 2.71 2.46 -6.18
CA LYS A 43 3.38 1.87 -5.02
C LYS A 43 4.47 2.80 -4.50
N ARG A 44 5.36 3.29 -5.36
CA ARG A 44 6.44 4.20 -4.97
C ARG A 44 5.89 5.46 -4.29
N GLN A 45 4.89 6.11 -4.89
CA GLN A 45 4.23 7.29 -4.31
C GLN A 45 3.56 7.02 -2.96
N ARG A 46 3.00 5.82 -2.78
CA ARG A 46 2.41 5.40 -1.50
C ARG A 46 3.50 5.18 -0.45
N ASP A 47 4.58 4.51 -0.82
CA ASP A 47 5.72 4.26 0.08
C ASP A 47 6.36 5.59 0.50
N GLU A 48 6.56 6.53 -0.44
CA GLU A 48 7.02 7.91 -0.17
C GLU A 48 6.11 8.63 0.84
N ARG A 49 4.78 8.51 0.69
CA ARG A 49 3.81 9.12 1.61
C ARG A 49 3.78 8.48 2.99
N LEU A 50 3.92 7.16 3.07
CA LEU A 50 3.85 6.41 4.33
C LEU A 50 5.13 6.57 5.14
N ASN A 51 6.28 6.64 4.47
CA ASN A 51 7.59 6.80 5.09
C ASN A 51 7.97 8.27 5.31
N ARG A 52 7.09 9.22 4.94
CA ARG A 52 7.33 10.62 5.21
C ARG A 52 7.26 10.85 6.72
N GLU A 53 8.35 11.33 7.29
CA GLU A 53 8.33 11.89 8.64
C GLU A 53 7.38 13.09 8.65
N VAL A 54 6.34 12.99 9.47
CA VAL A 54 5.40 14.07 9.72
C VAL A 54 5.56 14.45 11.17
N GLU A 55 5.98 15.68 11.42
CA GLU A 55 5.93 16.27 12.75
C GLU A 55 4.45 16.43 13.11
N ARG A 56 3.98 15.59 14.04
CA ARG A 56 2.58 15.60 14.48
C ARG A 56 2.49 16.37 15.79
N GLU A 57 1.78 17.48 15.76
CA GLU A 57 1.39 18.20 16.96
C GLU A 57 -0.03 17.82 17.34
N TYR A 58 -0.20 17.27 18.55
CA TYR A 58 -1.51 17.08 19.15
C TYR A 58 -1.88 18.33 19.94
N ARG A 59 -3.00 18.97 19.59
CA ARG A 59 -3.54 20.16 20.27
C ARG A 59 -5.02 19.94 20.58
N ASN A 60 -5.52 20.62 21.62
CA ASN A 60 -6.93 20.64 22.02
C ASN A 60 -7.50 19.24 22.32
N PHE A 61 -6.83 18.48 23.19
CA PHE A 61 -7.38 17.25 23.71
C PHE A 61 -7.54 17.36 25.23
N ASP A 62 -8.66 16.83 25.71
CA ASP A 62 -8.93 16.70 27.14
C ASP A 62 -8.56 15.27 27.57
N LEU A 63 -7.90 15.16 28.72
CA LEU A 63 -7.57 13.89 29.34
C LEU A 63 -8.47 13.70 30.56
N GLU A 64 -9.30 12.66 30.53
CA GLU A 64 -10.09 12.25 31.68
C GLU A 64 -9.52 10.95 32.25
N PHE A 65 -9.26 10.94 33.56
CA PHE A 65 -8.85 9.75 34.28
C PHE A 65 -10.08 9.08 34.88
N ILE A 66 -10.42 7.88 34.39
CA ILE A 66 -11.49 7.07 34.94
C ILE A 66 -10.88 5.98 35.84
N GLU A 67 -11.26 5.97 37.11
CA GLU A 67 -10.88 4.88 38.01
C GLU A 67 -11.56 3.58 37.58
N ARG A 68 -10.77 2.53 37.35
CA ARG A 68 -11.27 1.20 36.90
C ARG A 68 -12.30 0.56 37.85
N LYS A 69 -12.37 1.01 39.10
CA LYS A 69 -13.35 0.52 40.09
C LYS A 69 -14.80 0.86 39.72
N LEU A 70 -15.02 1.90 38.89
CA LEU A 70 -16.34 2.34 38.42
C LEU A 70 -16.81 1.61 37.15
N ILE A 71 -15.92 0.92 36.44
CA ILE A 71 -16.26 0.20 35.19
C ILE A 71 -16.99 -1.11 35.48
N ASN A 72 -16.75 -1.72 36.64
CA ASN A 72 -17.35 -2.99 37.04
C ASN A 72 -18.61 -2.82 37.92
N SER A 73 -19.21 -1.62 37.97
CA SER A 73 -20.45 -1.36 38.72
C SER A 73 -21.66 -1.05 37.83
N ILE A 74 -21.58 -1.34 36.53
CA ILE A 74 -22.72 -1.33 35.59
C ILE A 74 -23.11 -2.77 35.28
#